data_AF-A0A1J7HER7-F1
#
_entry.id   AF-A0A1J7HER7-F1
#
_cell.length_a   1.000
_cell.length_b   1.000
_cell.length_c   1.000
_cell.angle_alpha   90.00
_cell.angle_beta   90.00
_cell.angle_gamma   90.00
#
_symmetry.space_group_name_H-M   'P 1'
#
loop_
_entity.id
_entity.type
_entity.pdbx_description
1 polymer ?
#
loop_
_entity_poly.entity_id
_entity_poly.type
_entity_poly.pdbx_seq_one_letter_code
_entity_poly.pdbx_strand_id
1 'polypeptide(L)'
;MQNGPDECQLNSLETCALNIWPDVNKQYALIYCFEFLVIEGRSKKWHNCFDQLDLPEDPILNCLITGNGTQDFANFTYYVCKAYRGIAAPAACNLS
;
A
#
# COMPACT_ATOMS: atom_id res chain seq x y z
N MET A 1 -3.44 -7.57 16.77
CA MET A 1 -3.78 -6.18 16.42
C MET A 1 -2.98 -5.31 17.38
N GLN A 2 -1.79 -4.88 16.95
CA GLN A 2 -0.98 -3.94 17.71
C GLN A 2 -1.18 -2.57 17.07
N ASN A 3 -1.44 -1.58 17.92
CA ASN A 3 -1.65 -0.15 17.70
C ASN A 3 -2.89 0.30 16.90
N GLY A 4 -3.27 1.55 17.16
CA GLY A 4 -4.65 2.07 17.12
C GLY A 4 -5.28 2.27 15.74
N PRO A 5 -6.50 2.83 15.70
CA PRO A 5 -7.31 2.95 14.48
C PRO A 5 -6.65 3.73 13.33
N ASP A 6 -5.75 4.67 13.64
CA ASP A 6 -5.04 5.50 12.65
C ASP A 6 -4.00 4.69 11.84
N GLU A 7 -3.37 3.67 12.44
CA GLU A 7 -2.42 2.78 11.75
C GLU A 7 -3.14 1.88 10.73
N CYS A 8 -4.33 1.40 11.09
CA CYS A 8 -5.15 0.57 10.19
C CYS A 8 -5.54 1.32 8.90
N GLN A 9 -5.81 2.62 9.01
CA GLN A 9 -6.12 3.47 7.86
C GLN A 9 -4.90 3.64 6.94
N LEU A 10 -3.72 3.92 7.51
CA LEU A 10 -2.49 4.09 6.72
C LEU A 10 -2.06 2.79 6.02
N ASN A 11 -2.14 1.65 6.69
CA ASN A 11 -1.84 0.35 6.07
C ASN A 11 -2.73 0.07 4.83
N SER A 12 -3.98 0.52 4.88
CA SER A 12 -4.92 0.39 3.76
C SER A 12 -4.56 1.34 2.61
N LEU A 13 -4.16 2.58 2.92
CA LEU A 13 -3.68 3.56 1.93
C LEU A 13 -2.41 3.07 1.22
N GLU A 14 -1.45 2.53 1.97
CA GLU A 14 -0.22 1.94 1.44
C GLU A 14 -0.51 0.77 0.50
N THR A 15 -1.41 -0.13 0.90
CA THR A 15 -1.85 -1.25 0.07
C THR A 15 -2.49 -0.76 -1.22
N CYS A 16 -3.35 0.26 -1.14
CA CYS A 16 -3.95 0.87 -2.32
C CYS A 16 -2.92 1.53 -3.24
N ALA A 17 -1.88 2.17 -2.70
CA ALA A 17 -0.80 2.73 -3.52
C ALA A 17 -0.03 1.65 -4.29
N LEU A 18 0.23 0.50 -3.68
CA LEU A 18 0.84 -0.66 -4.33
C LEU A 18 -0.04 -1.25 -5.44
N ASN A 19 -1.35 -1.25 -5.26
CA ASN A 19 -2.30 -1.81 -6.22
C ASN A 19 -2.59 -0.88 -7.41
N ILE A 20 -2.71 0.42 -7.16
CA ILE A 20 -3.17 1.40 -8.15
C ILE A 20 -2.04 1.93 -9.03
N TRP A 21 -0.87 2.20 -8.45
CA TRP A 21 0.23 2.76 -9.22
C TRP A 21 1.20 1.66 -9.67
N PRO A 22 1.50 1.53 -10.97
CA PRO A 22 2.55 0.61 -11.44
C PRO A 22 3.97 1.16 -11.26
N ASP A 23 4.09 2.45 -10.89
CA ASP A 23 5.38 3.13 -10.71
C ASP A 23 5.90 2.95 -9.28
N VAL A 24 6.94 2.14 -9.14
CA VAL A 24 7.58 1.83 -7.86
C VAL A 24 8.13 3.08 -7.15
N ASN A 25 8.53 4.12 -7.89
CA ASN A 25 9.04 5.34 -7.27
C ASN A 25 7.89 6.11 -6.59
N LYS A 26 6.71 6.16 -7.21
CA LYS A 26 5.53 6.80 -6.61
C LYS A 26 5.03 6.02 -5.40
N GLN A 27 4.99 4.70 -5.49
CA GLN A 27 4.66 3.81 -4.38
C GLN A 27 5.59 4.06 -3.19
N TYR A 28 6.90 3.95 -3.41
CA TYR A 28 7.91 4.09 -2.36
C TYR A 28 7.89 5.48 -1.73
N ALA A 29 7.78 6.55 -2.54
CA ALA A 29 7.73 7.91 -2.04
C ALA A 29 6.52 8.15 -1.13
N LEU A 30 5.33 7.66 -1.52
CA LEU A 30 4.13 7.84 -0.71
C LEU A 30 4.19 7.03 0.59
N ILE A 31 4.57 5.74 0.51
CA ILE A 31 4.71 4.87 1.69
C ILE A 31 5.72 5.46 2.66
N TYR A 32 6.89 5.88 2.17
CA TYR A 32 7.92 6.51 3.00
C TYR A 32 7.41 7.77 3.71
N CYS A 33 6.61 8.60 3.02
CA CYS A 33 6.03 9.78 3.64
C CYS A 33 5.04 9.44 4.77
N PHE A 34 4.18 8.44 4.58
CA PHE A 34 3.27 7.98 5.64
C PHE A 34 4.02 7.45 6.85
N GLU A 35 5.01 6.57 6.62
CA GLU A 35 5.86 6.00 7.68
C GLU A 35 6.59 7.08 8.46
N PHE A 36 7.09 8.10 7.77
CA PHE A 36 7.72 9.25 8.41
C PHE A 36 6.74 10.02 9.32
N LEU A 37 5.50 10.26 8.87
CA LEU A 37 4.47 10.90 9.69
C LEU A 37 4.07 10.05 10.90
N VAL A 38 4.06 8.72 10.79
CA VAL A 38 3.84 7.81 11.92
C VAL A 38 4.95 7.97 12.97
N ILE A 39 6.21 7.98 12.54
CA ILE A 39 7.37 8.19 13.43
C ILE A 39 7.29 9.55 14.14
N GLU A 40 6.86 10.60 13.44
CA GLU A 40 6.67 11.93 14.04
C GLU A 40 5.42 12.05 14.94
N GLY A 41 4.58 11.02 15.01
CA GLY A 41 3.29 11.08 15.74
C GLY A 41 2.27 12.01 15.07
N ARG A 42 2.38 12.21 13.75
CA ARG A 42 1.58 13.13 12.92
C ARG A 42 0.79 12.40 11.83
N SER A 43 0.53 11.11 12.01
CA SER A 43 -0.21 10.24 11.06
C SER A 43 -1.50 10.86 10.53
N LYS A 44 -2.22 11.65 11.33
CA LYS A 44 -3.45 12.37 10.92
C LYS A 44 -3.26 13.40 9.79
N LYS A 45 -2.01 13.76 9.45
CA LYS A 45 -1.67 14.69 8.37
C LYS A 45 -1.29 13.96 7.07
N TRP A 46 -1.65 12.70 6.92
CA TRP A 46 -1.28 11.87 5.77
C TRP A 46 -1.65 12.49 4.42
N HIS A 47 -2.73 13.26 4.31
CA HIS A 47 -3.08 14.02 3.10
C HIS A 47 -1.92 14.89 2.58
N ASN A 48 -1.11 15.47 3.47
CA ASN A 48 0.04 16.30 3.08
C ASN A 48 1.05 15.54 2.21
N CYS A 49 1.12 14.22 2.32
CA CYS A 49 2.03 13.41 1.49
C CYS A 49 1.64 13.47 0.01
N PHE A 50 0.34 13.56 -0.31
CA PHE A 50 -0.11 13.72 -1.69
C PHE A 50 0.29 15.08 -2.24
N ASP A 51 0.05 16.15 -1.47
CA ASP A 51 0.43 17.52 -1.84
C ASP A 51 1.96 17.67 -2.01
N GLN A 52 2.75 17.13 -1.08
CA GLN A 52 4.22 17.24 -1.10
C GLN A 52 4.85 16.50 -2.27
N LEU A 53 4.24 15.40 -2.70
CA LEU A 53 4.75 14.55 -3.77
C LEU A 53 4.12 14.86 -5.13
N ASP A 54 3.18 15.81 -5.18
CA ASP A 54 2.37 16.14 -6.37
C ASP A 54 1.69 14.87 -6.94
N LEU A 55 1.07 14.10 -6.05
CA LEU A 55 0.39 12.85 -6.38
C LEU A 55 -1.12 12.99 -6.25
N PRO A 56 -1.91 12.41 -7.17
CA PRO A 56 -3.36 12.47 -7.08
C PRO A 56 -3.86 11.56 -5.95
N GLU A 57 -4.68 12.12 -5.06
CA GLU A 57 -5.26 11.40 -3.93
C GLU A 57 -6.46 10.50 -4.36
N ASP A 58 -7.29 10.98 -5.29
CA ASP A 58 -8.54 10.32 -5.69
C ASP A 58 -8.39 8.84 -6.07
N PRO A 59 -7.37 8.39 -6.83
CA PRO A 59 -7.23 6.97 -7.18
C PRO A 59 -7.03 6.08 -5.95
N ILE A 60 -6.34 6.59 -4.93
CA ILE A 60 -6.06 5.86 -3.69
C ILE A 60 -7.31 5.84 -2.79
N LEU A 61 -7.99 6.98 -2.64
CA LEU A 61 -9.25 7.05 -1.90
C LEU A 61 -10.34 6.19 -2.54
N ASN A 62 -10.43 6.20 -3.86
CA ASN A 62 -11.37 5.33 -4.56
C ASN A 62 -11.05 3.87 -4.30
N CYS A 63 -9.77 3.47 -4.29
CA CYS A 63 -9.37 2.12 -3.89
C CYS A 63 -9.80 1.77 -2.45
N LEU A 64 -9.78 2.72 -1.49
CA LEU A 64 -10.30 2.47 -0.14
C LEU A 64 -11.82 2.26 -0.11
N ILE A 65 -12.56 2.94 -0.98
CA ILE A 65 -14.03 2.89 -1.03
C ILE A 65 -14.51 1.68 -1.84
N THR A 66 -13.85 1.37 -2.96
CA THR A 66 -14.21 0.27 -3.86
C THR A 66 -13.53 -1.05 -3.49
N GLY A 67 -12.37 -0.97 -2.86
CA GLY A 67 -11.64 -2.13 -2.34
C GLY A 67 -12.30 -2.55 -1.04
N ASN A 68 -12.93 -3.72 -1.04
CA ASN A 68 -13.28 -4.43 0.19
C ASN A 68 -12.04 -4.46 1.10
N GLY A 69 -12.01 -3.65 2.17
CA GLY A 69 -10.95 -3.63 3.19
C GLY A 69 -10.77 -4.94 3.98
N THR A 70 -11.20 -6.06 3.42
CA THR A 70 -11.15 -7.42 3.96
C THR A 70 -10.68 -8.48 2.96
N GLN A 71 -10.44 -8.17 1.67
CA GLN A 71 -10.14 -9.23 0.68
C GLN A 71 -8.69 -9.32 0.18
N ASP A 72 -7.90 -8.24 0.17
CA ASP A 72 -6.61 -8.27 -0.54
C ASP A 72 -5.37 -8.54 0.33
N PHE A 73 -5.53 -8.77 1.64
CA PHE A 73 -4.44 -9.36 2.43
C PHE A 73 -4.28 -10.87 2.21
N ALA A 74 -5.26 -11.52 1.54
CA ALA A 74 -5.25 -12.96 1.35
C ALA A 74 -4.22 -13.45 0.31
N ASN A 75 -3.73 -12.57 -0.56
CA ASN A 75 -2.93 -12.96 -1.73
C ASN A 75 -1.62 -12.18 -1.86
N PHE A 76 -0.95 -11.86 -0.74
CA PHE A 76 0.44 -11.36 -0.77
C PHE A 76 1.34 -12.27 -1.64
N THR A 77 1.16 -13.59 -1.52
CA THR A 77 1.83 -14.60 -2.34
C THR A 77 1.63 -14.37 -3.84
N TYR A 78 0.42 -14.00 -4.28
CA TYR A 78 0.12 -13.75 -5.69
C TYR A 78 0.98 -12.61 -6.26
N TYR A 79 1.08 -11.49 -5.55
CA TYR A 79 1.84 -10.34 -6.03
C TYR A 79 3.35 -10.61 -6.06
N VAL A 80 3.86 -11.28 -5.03
CA VAL A 80 5.27 -11.73 -5.00
C VAL A 80 5.57 -12.66 -6.17
N CYS A 81 4.67 -13.61 -6.45
CA CYS A 81 4.84 -14.57 -7.53
C CYS A 81 4.69 -13.94 -8.93
N LYS A 82 3.79 -12.96 -9.09
CA LYS A 82 3.65 -12.19 -10.32
C LYS A 82 4.90 -11.35 -10.63
N ALA A 83 5.56 -10.82 -9.60
CA ALA A 83 6.78 -10.04 -9.74
C ALA A 83 8.04 -10.90 -9.91
N TYR A 84 7.98 -12.20 -9.59
CA TYR A 84 9.12 -13.10 -9.66
C TYR A 84 9.58 -13.34 -11.11
N ARG A 85 10.86 -13.08 -11.37
CA ARG A 85 11.49 -13.27 -12.70
C ARG A 85 12.59 -14.34 -12.70
N GLY A 86 12.70 -15.13 -11.64
CA GLY A 86 13.68 -16.21 -11.55
C GLY A 86 13.27 -17.43 -12.39
N ILE A 87 14.24 -18.31 -12.66
CA ILE A 87 14.08 -19.43 -13.60
C ILE A 87 13.10 -20.49 -13.08
N ALA A 88 13.06 -20.71 -11.76
CA ALA A 88 12.14 -21.65 -11.13
C ALA A 88 11.35 -20.93 -10.04
N ALA A 89 10.02 -20.89 -10.18
CA ALA A 89 9.13 -20.26 -9.21
C ALA A 89 9.10 -21.07 -7.90
N PRO A 90 9.11 -20.43 -6.72
CA PRO A 90 8.90 -21.11 -5.45
C PRO A 90 7.56 -21.86 -5.40
N ALA A 91 7.49 -22.97 -4.66
CA ALA A 91 6.27 -23.78 -4.55
C ALA A 91 5.05 -23.00 -4.03
N ALA A 92 5.28 -21.94 -3.25
CA ALA A 92 4.23 -21.02 -2.80
C ALA A 92 3.47 -20.34 -3.96
N CYS A 93 4.10 -20.20 -5.13
CA CYS A 93 3.50 -19.63 -6.34
C CYS A 93 2.58 -20.59 -7.09
N ASN A 94 2.46 -21.85 -6.64
CA ASN A 94 1.60 -22.85 -7.29
C ASN A 94 0.19 -22.93 -6.68
N LEU A 95 -0.11 -22.12 -5.67
CA LEU A 95 -1.39 -22.10 -4.94
C LEU A 95 -2.31 -20.93 -5.33
N SER A 96 -1.88 -20.09 -6.28
CA SER A 96 -2.60 -18.91 -6.78
C SER A 96 -3.30 -19.15 -8.10
#